data_AF-A0A536WS76-F1
#
_entry.id   AF-A0A536WS76-F1
#
_cell.length_a   1.000
_cell.length_b   1.000
_cell.length_c   1.000
_cell.angle_alpha   90.00
_cell.angle_beta   90.00
_cell.angle_gamma   90.00
#
_symmetry.space_group_name_H-M   'P 1'
#
loop_
_entity.id
_entity.type
_entity.pdbx_description
1 polymer ?
#
loop_
_entity_poly.entity_id
_entity_poly.type
_entity_poly.pdbx_seq_one_letter_code
_entity_poly.pdbx_strand_id
1 'polypeptide(L)'
;QESANSAALRHLWARQRIAALSDQEALEGGAAQKAAITELGLKYSLLTQHTSFIAVDHIVRNSNPALSPSVDQPSPLPEGVSNLAIGAEVPSTPEPAAWLALLVVVGIVVVTVASRRPRG
;
A
#
# COMPACT_ATOMS: atom_id res chain seq x y z
N GLN A 1 34.18 -3.82 32.62
CA GLN A 1 33.38 -2.98 33.54
C GLN A 1 32.99 -1.63 32.91
N GLU A 2 33.91 -0.91 32.25
CA GLU A 2 33.70 0.42 31.64
C GLU A 2 32.46 0.53 30.72
N SER A 3 32.33 -0.39 29.76
CA SER A 3 31.29 -0.35 28.72
C SER A 3 29.86 -0.55 29.25
N ALA A 4 29.70 -1.36 30.29
CA ALA A 4 28.41 -1.59 30.96
C ALA A 4 27.94 -0.34 31.73
N ASN A 5 28.87 0.37 32.39
CA ASN A 5 28.56 1.64 33.04
C ASN A 5 28.14 2.71 32.02
N SER A 6 28.84 2.81 30.89
CA SER A 6 28.42 3.74 29.83
C SER A 6 27.04 3.40 29.27
N ALA A 7 26.70 2.12 29.13
CA ALA A 7 25.37 1.69 28.68
C ALA A 7 24.26 2.04 29.68
N ALA A 8 24.49 1.80 30.97
CA ALA A 8 23.55 2.15 32.03
C ALA A 8 23.30 3.67 32.10
N LEU A 9 24.36 4.47 31.99
CA LEU A 9 24.28 5.93 31.99
C LEU A 9 23.44 6.46 30.81
N ARG A 10 23.56 5.86 29.63
CA ARG A 10 22.73 6.23 28.46
C ARG A 10 21.24 6.00 28.71
N HIS A 11 20.86 4.87 29.27
CA HIS A 11 19.45 4.59 29.59
C HIS A 11 18.92 5.46 30.73
N LEU A 12 19.76 5.79 31.72
CA LEU A 12 19.40 6.71 32.79
C LEU A 12 19.11 8.11 32.24
N TRP A 13 20.01 8.63 31.40
CA TRP A 13 19.81 9.91 30.71
C TRP A 13 18.52 9.89 29.87
N ALA A 14 18.29 8.84 29.10
CA ALA A 14 17.10 8.73 28.24
C ALA A 14 15.80 8.76 29.06
N ARG A 15 15.73 8.01 30.18
CA ARG A 15 14.59 8.06 31.10
C ARG A 15 14.36 9.46 31.67
N GLN A 16 15.42 10.12 32.12
CA GLN A 16 15.32 11.47 32.66
C GLN A 16 14.84 12.48 31.60
N ARG A 17 15.32 12.34 30.36
CA ARG A 17 14.91 13.21 29.24
C ARG A 17 13.44 13.00 28.88
N ILE A 18 12.98 11.76 28.83
CA ILE A 18 11.57 11.42 28.62
C ILE A 18 10.70 12.02 29.74
N ALA A 19 11.09 11.86 31.01
CA ALA A 19 10.35 12.43 32.14
C ALA A 19 10.18 13.95 32.02
N ALA A 20 11.26 14.67 31.73
CA ALA A 20 11.20 16.13 31.56
C ALA A 20 10.28 16.58 30.40
N LEU A 21 10.27 15.83 29.29
CA LEU A 21 9.39 16.12 28.15
C LEU A 21 7.92 15.82 28.49
N SER A 22 7.66 14.72 29.17
CA SER A 22 6.31 14.36 29.63
C SER A 22 5.77 15.38 30.64
N ASP A 23 6.60 15.84 31.58
CA ASP A 23 6.22 16.86 32.56
C ASP A 23 5.87 18.18 31.86
N GLN A 24 6.66 18.58 30.86
CA GLN A 24 6.37 19.77 30.05
C GLN A 24 5.04 19.63 29.30
N GLU A 25 4.81 18.49 28.64
CA GLU A 25 3.54 18.22 27.93
C GLU A 25 2.33 18.21 28.87
N ALA A 26 2.49 17.72 30.09
CA ALA A 26 1.45 17.76 31.11
C ALA A 26 1.09 19.18 31.56
N LEU A 27 2.05 20.11 31.54
CA LEU A 27 1.85 21.52 31.93
C LEU A 27 1.33 22.38 30.77
N GLU A 28 1.91 22.25 29.58
CA GLU A 28 1.56 23.05 28.40
C GLU A 28 0.28 22.53 27.73
N GLY A 29 -0.03 21.24 27.91
CA GLY A 29 -1.12 20.56 27.23
C GLY A 29 -0.83 20.31 25.75
N GLY A 30 -1.66 19.46 25.13
CA GLY A 30 -1.51 19.08 23.72
C GLY A 30 -0.55 17.91 23.51
N ALA A 31 0.08 17.86 22.34
CA ALA A 31 0.89 16.73 21.88
C ALA A 31 2.22 17.17 21.23
N ALA A 32 2.73 18.34 21.62
CA ALA A 32 3.93 18.92 21.02
C ALA A 32 5.18 18.05 21.28
N GLN A 33 5.24 17.38 22.43
CA GLN A 33 6.40 16.56 22.83
C GLN A 33 6.24 15.08 22.49
N LYS A 34 5.01 14.62 22.19
CA LYS A 34 4.70 13.24 21.78
C LYS A 34 5.69 12.63 20.79
N ALA A 35 6.07 13.35 19.74
CA ALA A 35 6.99 12.84 18.73
C ALA A 35 8.39 12.55 19.32
N ALA A 36 8.95 13.50 20.08
CA ALA A 36 10.24 13.36 20.72
C ALA A 36 10.24 12.26 21.80
N ILE A 37 9.16 12.17 22.59
CA ILE A 37 8.96 11.11 23.60
C ILE A 37 8.94 9.73 22.93
N THR A 38 8.19 9.60 21.83
CA THR A 38 8.06 8.34 21.09
C THR A 38 9.41 7.93 20.47
N GLU A 39 10.13 8.87 19.84
CA GLU A 39 11.43 8.60 19.24
C GLU A 39 12.46 8.13 20.29
N LEU A 40 12.54 8.81 21.44
CA LEU A 40 13.42 8.41 22.54
C LEU A 40 13.02 7.05 23.12
N GLY A 41 11.73 6.80 23.28
CA GLY A 41 11.19 5.51 23.72
C GLY A 41 11.62 4.37 22.79
N LEU A 42 11.47 4.54 21.49
CA LEU A 42 11.88 3.55 20.49
C LEU A 42 13.40 3.38 20.42
N LYS A 43 14.16 4.48 20.39
CA LYS A 43 15.63 4.46 20.27
C LYS A 43 16.33 3.74 21.43
N TYR A 44 15.77 3.86 22.64
CA TYR A 44 16.35 3.27 23.85
C TYR A 44 15.57 2.07 24.38
N SER A 45 14.59 1.56 23.61
CA SER A 45 13.69 0.46 24.02
C SER A 45 13.09 0.70 25.41
N LEU A 46 12.54 1.90 25.62
CA LEU A 46 11.87 2.30 26.86
C LEU A 46 10.36 2.39 26.65
N LEU A 47 9.61 1.92 27.65
CA LEU A 47 8.16 2.06 27.70
C LEU A 47 7.82 3.51 28.06
N THR A 48 6.94 4.13 27.29
CA THR A 48 6.42 5.48 27.48
C THR A 48 4.91 5.46 27.39
N GLN A 49 4.24 6.58 27.70
CA GLN A 49 2.80 6.75 27.48
C GLN A 49 2.36 6.55 26.01
N HIS A 50 3.29 6.54 25.05
CA HIS A 50 3.01 6.38 23.63
C HIS A 50 3.56 5.07 23.03
N THR A 51 4.21 4.21 23.83
CA THR A 51 4.83 2.97 23.36
C THR A 51 4.43 1.77 24.23
N SER A 52 4.19 0.62 23.60
CA SER A 52 3.83 -0.63 24.27
C SER A 52 4.76 -1.76 23.82
N PHE A 53 5.16 -2.63 24.76
CA PHE A 53 5.87 -3.86 24.43
C PHE A 53 4.89 -4.96 24.06
N ILE A 54 4.98 -5.44 22.83
CA ILE A 54 4.17 -6.56 22.32
C ILE A 54 5.12 -7.69 21.97
N ALA A 55 4.89 -8.87 22.56
CA ALA A 55 5.54 -10.10 22.15
C ALA A 55 4.66 -10.77 21.08
N VAL A 56 5.22 -10.96 19.88
CA VAL A 56 4.54 -11.66 18.79
C VAL A 56 5.06 -13.09 18.76
N ASP A 57 4.16 -14.07 18.91
CA ASP A 57 4.43 -15.47 18.65
C ASP A 57 3.93 -15.84 17.25
N HIS A 58 4.79 -16.44 16.43
CA HIS A 58 4.48 -16.76 15.04
C HIS A 58 4.21 -18.25 14.87
N ILE A 59 2.93 -18.59 14.71
CA ILE A 59 2.49 -19.98 14.50
C ILE A 59 2.06 -20.15 13.05
N VAL A 60 2.85 -20.89 12.27
CA VAL A 60 2.47 -21.29 10.91
C VAL A 60 1.45 -22.42 10.99
N ARG A 61 0.18 -22.14 10.66
CA ARG A 61 -0.89 -23.16 10.66
C ARG A 61 -0.89 -24.07 9.43
N ASN A 62 -0.36 -23.59 8.32
CA ASN A 62 -0.27 -24.34 7.07
C ASN A 62 1.19 -24.41 6.62
N SER A 63 1.91 -25.38 7.15
CA SER A 63 3.33 -25.60 6.85
C SER A 63 3.56 -26.22 5.47
N ASN A 64 2.53 -26.83 4.87
CA ASN A 64 2.60 -27.40 3.53
C ASN A 64 1.36 -27.02 2.70
N PRO A 65 1.35 -25.81 2.09
CA PRO A 65 0.22 -25.35 1.30
C PRO A 65 -0.10 -26.23 0.10
N ALA A 66 0.86 -27.01 -0.41
CA ALA A 66 0.64 -27.93 -1.53
C ALA A 66 -0.21 -29.16 -1.16
N LEU A 67 -0.31 -29.49 0.14
CA LEU A 67 -1.15 -30.58 0.65
C LEU A 67 -2.50 -30.07 1.19
N SER A 68 -2.75 -28.76 1.09
CA SER A 68 -4.01 -28.19 1.58
C SER A 68 -5.14 -28.53 0.61
N PRO A 69 -6.27 -29.08 1.09
CA PRO A 69 -7.42 -29.32 0.23
C PRO A 69 -7.95 -27.99 -0.29
N SER A 70 -8.27 -27.94 -1.58
CA SER A 70 -9.00 -26.81 -2.16
C SER A 70 -10.43 -26.84 -1.61
N VAL A 71 -10.85 -25.74 -0.99
CA VAL A 71 -12.20 -25.57 -0.45
C VAL A 71 -12.93 -24.60 -1.37
N ASP A 72 -13.98 -25.08 -2.04
CA ASP A 72 -14.83 -24.26 -2.89
C ASP A 72 -15.85 -23.52 -2.01
N GLN A 73 -15.50 -22.30 -1.60
CA GLN A 73 -16.36 -21.46 -0.78
C GLN A 73 -17.33 -20.67 -1.66
N PRO A 74 -18.61 -20.59 -1.31
CA PRO A 74 -19.54 -19.69 -1.97
C PRO A 74 -19.00 -18.26 -1.91
N SER A 75 -18.95 -17.58 -3.06
CA SER A 75 -18.65 -16.14 -3.14
C SER A 75 -19.97 -15.40 -3.39
N PRO A 76 -20.78 -15.13 -2.34
CA PRO A 76 -22.03 -14.41 -2.52
C PRO A 76 -21.73 -12.97 -2.95
N LEU A 77 -22.55 -12.46 -3.87
CA LEU A 77 -22.49 -11.05 -4.24
C LEU A 77 -22.92 -10.19 -3.04
N PRO A 78 -22.21 -9.10 -2.73
CA PRO A 78 -22.64 -8.15 -1.70
C PRO A 78 -24.00 -7.53 -2.05
N GLU A 79 -24.80 -7.22 -1.04
CA GLU A 79 -26.09 -6.56 -1.22
C GLU A 79 -25.95 -5.24 -1.99
N GLY A 80 -26.76 -5.06 -3.03
CA GLY A 80 -26.74 -3.87 -3.89
C GLY A 80 -25.75 -3.91 -5.06
N VAL A 81 -25.02 -5.01 -5.28
CA VAL A 81 -24.15 -5.19 -6.46
C VAL A 81 -24.95 -5.82 -7.59
N SER A 82 -24.98 -5.14 -8.75
CA SER A 82 -25.60 -5.69 -9.97
C SER A 82 -24.74 -6.82 -10.53
N ASN A 83 -25.38 -7.86 -11.10
CA ASN A 83 -24.71 -8.93 -11.85
C ASN A 83 -23.85 -8.42 -13.03
N LEU A 84 -24.04 -7.18 -13.46
CA LEU A 84 -23.20 -6.51 -14.47
C LEU A 84 -21.80 -6.14 -13.96
N ALA A 85 -21.54 -6.19 -12.65
CA ALA A 85 -20.22 -5.93 -12.06
C ALA A 85 -19.24 -7.11 -12.21
N ILE A 86 -19.72 -8.25 -12.69
CA ILE A 86 -18.87 -9.39 -13.05
C ILE A 86 -18.21 -9.04 -14.38
N GLY A 87 -16.92 -8.70 -14.34
CA GLY A 87 -16.17 -8.25 -15.51
C GLY A 87 -16.29 -9.22 -16.67
N ALA A 88 -16.95 -8.80 -17.75
CA ALA A 88 -16.91 -9.50 -19.01
C ALA A 88 -15.59 -9.19 -19.72
N GLU A 89 -14.98 -10.19 -20.35
CA GLU A 89 -13.84 -9.99 -21.24
C GLU A 89 -14.26 -9.02 -22.35
N VAL A 90 -13.68 -7.81 -22.36
CA VAL A 90 -13.79 -6.90 -23.50
C VAL A 90 -12.69 -7.31 -24.48
N PRO A 91 -13.02 -7.94 -25.62
CA PRO A 91 -12.01 -8.31 -26.60
C PRO A 91 -11.35 -7.03 -27.12
N SER A 92 -10.08 -6.83 -26.76
CA SER A 92 -9.23 -5.72 -27.19
C SER A 92 -8.54 -5.99 -28.53
N THR A 93 -8.85 -7.12 -29.17
CA THR A 93 -8.32 -7.51 -30.47
C THR A 93 -9.23 -6.96 -31.58
N PRO A 94 -8.75 -6.08 -32.47
CA PRO A 94 -9.54 -5.61 -33.61
C PRO A 94 -9.90 -6.79 -34.50
N GLU A 95 -11.20 -7.03 -34.66
CA GLU A 95 -11.74 -8.05 -35.54
C GLU A 95 -11.34 -7.77 -37.01
N PRO A 96 -11.21 -8.79 -37.88
CA PRO A 96 -10.78 -8.63 -39.27
C PRO A 96 -11.63 -7.63 -40.07
N ALA A 97 -12.89 -7.43 -39.70
CA ALA A 97 -13.76 -6.43 -40.31
C ALA A 97 -13.30 -4.98 -40.06
N ALA A 98 -12.66 -4.70 -38.92
CA ALA A 98 -12.15 -3.37 -38.59
C ALA A 98 -11.02 -2.94 -39.55
N TRP A 99 -10.16 -3.89 -39.95
CA TRP A 99 -9.12 -3.66 -40.96
C TRP A 99 -9.70 -3.39 -42.34
N LEU A 100 -10.74 -4.12 -42.73
CA LEU A 100 -11.43 -3.89 -44.00
C LEU A 100 -12.09 -2.51 -44.03
N ALA A 101 -12.75 -2.10 -42.95
CA ALA A 101 -13.34 -0.76 -42.84
C ALA A 101 -12.27 0.34 -42.97
N LEU A 102 -11.11 0.17 -42.33
CA LEU A 102 -9.99 1.10 -42.45
C LEU A 102 -9.48 1.21 -43.90
N LEU A 103 -9.33 0.08 -44.60
CA LEU A 103 -8.87 0.05 -45.99
C LEU A 103 -9.86 0.75 -46.94
N VAL A 104 -11.17 0.59 -46.73
CA VAL A 104 -12.20 1.29 -47.51
C VAL A 104 -12.09 2.80 -47.31
N VAL A 105 -11.95 3.26 -46.07
CA VAL A 105 -11.80 4.69 -45.76
C VAL A 105 -10.54 5.26 -46.41
N VAL A 106 -9.40 4.56 -46.32
CA VAL A 106 -8.15 4.98 -46.98
C VAL A 106 -8.31 5.02 -48.50
N GLY A 107 -8.98 4.02 -49.09
CA GLY A 107 -9.25 3.98 -50.53
C GLY A 107 -10.06 5.19 -51.02
N ILE A 108 -11.11 5.57 -50.29
CA ILE A 108 -11.94 6.75 -50.59
C ILE A 108 -11.10 8.04 -50.51
N VAL A 109 -10.24 8.16 -49.49
CA VAL A 109 -9.35 9.32 -49.34
C VAL A 109 -8.34 9.40 -50.49
N VAL A 110 -7.73 8.29 -50.90
CA VAL A 110 -6.78 8.26 -52.02
C VAL A 110 -7.46 8.65 -53.33
N VAL A 111 -8.66 8.12 -53.62
CA VAL A 111 -9.42 8.44 -54.84
C VAL A 111 -9.81 9.92 -54.87
N THR A 112 -10.25 10.47 -53.75
CA THR A 112 -10.63 11.89 -53.65
C THR A 112 -9.44 12.85 -53.75
N VAL A 113 -8.23 12.43 -53.32
CA VAL A 113 -7.00 13.21 -53.48
C VAL A 113 -6.42 13.09 -54.89
N ALA A 114 -6.46 11.89 -55.49
CA ALA A 114 -5.95 11.65 -56.83
C ALA A 114 -6.79 12.35 -57.92
N SER A 115 -8.11 12.38 -57.75
CA SER A 115 -9.02 13.12 -58.63
C SER A 115 -8.87 14.65 -58.55
N ARG A 116 -8.18 15.16 -57.51
CA ARG A 116 -7.89 16.59 -57.32
C ARG A 116 -6.51 17.02 -57.84
N ARG A 117 -5.66 16.10 -58.31
CA ARG A 117 -4.37 16.44 -58.92
C ARG A 117 -4.55 16.67 -60.43
N PRO A 118 -4.49 17.91 -60.95
CA PRO A 118 -4.54 18.15 -62.39
C PRO A 118 -3.28 17.56 -63.06
N ARG A 119 -3.47 16.91 -64.22
CA ARG A 119 -2.37 16.61 -65.15
C ARG A 119 -1.97 17.91 -65.84
N GLY A 120 -0.82 18.47 -65.47
CA GLY A 120 -0.23 19.68 -66.05
C GLY A 120 1.08 20.01 -65.37
#